data_AF-A0A166EU31-F1
#
_entry.id   AF-A0A166EU31-F1
#
_cell.length_a   1.000
_cell.length_b   1.000
_cell.length_c   1.000
_cell.angle_alpha   90.00
_cell.angle_beta   90.00
_cell.angle_gamma   90.00
#
_symmetry.space_group_name_H-M   'P 1'
#
loop_
_entity.id
_entity.type
_entity.pdbx_description
1 polymer ?
#
loop_
_entity_poly.entity_id
_entity_poly.type
_entity_poly.pdbx_seq_one_letter_code
_entity_poly.pdbx_strand_id
1 'polypeptide(L)'
;MIDNLEWKEKILKDIDKLDTNLDEIKKLDFKEKEKEAISRAKDYREDCKYYLEKGDEITSFECISYSHGLIDTLRIIYNII
;
A
#
# COMPACT_ATOMS: atom_id res chain seq x y z
N MET A 1 2.28 22.96 13.59
CA MET A 1 2.52 22.50 12.22
C MET A 1 3.46 21.34 12.32
N ILE A 2 2.98 20.13 12.05
CA ILE A 2 3.85 18.98 11.84
C ILE A 2 4.50 19.23 10.47
N ASP A 3 5.81 19.11 10.34
CA ASP A 3 6.52 19.48 9.11
C ASP A 3 6.07 18.56 7.94
N ASN A 4 5.39 19.14 6.95
CA ASN A 4 4.88 18.44 5.76
C ASN A 4 5.99 17.69 4.99
N LEU A 5 7.25 18.15 5.08
CA LEU A 5 8.39 17.45 4.46
C LEU A 5 8.57 16.03 5.01
N GLU A 6 8.33 15.81 6.31
CA GLU A 6 8.49 14.49 6.94
C GLU A 6 7.42 13.50 6.46
N TRP A 7 6.19 13.97 6.25
CA TRP A 7 5.07 13.13 5.82
C TRP A 7 5.25 12.62 4.40
N LYS A 8 5.66 13.49 3.48
CA LYS A 8 5.95 13.08 2.11
C LYS A 8 7.01 12.00 2.04
N GLU A 9 8.13 12.17 2.76
CA GLU A 9 9.18 11.15 2.81
C GLU A 9 8.71 9.83 3.42
N LYS A 10 7.89 9.89 4.47
CA LYS A 10 7.31 8.71 5.11
C LYS A 10 6.39 7.96 4.15
N ILE A 11 5.50 8.66 3.46
CA ILE A 11 4.57 8.06 2.48
C ILE A 11 5.34 7.41 1.34
N LEU A 12 6.39 8.06 0.81
CA LEU A 12 7.25 7.47 -0.22
C LEU A 12 7.91 6.17 0.25
N LYS A 13 8.43 6.15 1.48
CA LYS A 13 8.98 4.92 2.09
C LYS A 13 7.92 3.83 2.25
N ASP A 14 6.69 4.18 2.59
CA ASP A 14 5.61 3.21 2.73
C ASP A 14 5.13 2.68 1.36
N ILE A 15 5.20 3.48 0.29
CA ILE A 15 5.00 3.00 -1.10
C ILE A 15 6.07 1.97 -1.47
N ASP A 16 7.35 2.24 -1.20
CA ASP A 16 8.45 1.32 -1.53
C ASP A 16 8.33 -0.01 -0.78
N LYS A 17 7.93 0.04 0.50
CA LYS A 17 7.65 -1.17 1.30
C LYS A 17 6.49 -1.96 0.71
N LEU A 18 5.41 -1.30 0.31
CA LEU A 18 4.25 -1.97 -0.30
C LEU A 18 4.65 -2.68 -1.60
N ASP A 19 5.48 -2.04 -2.42
CA ASP A 19 5.99 -2.65 -3.66
C ASP A 19 6.79 -3.91 -3.37
N THR A 20 7.66 -3.86 -2.35
CA THR A 20 8.42 -5.02 -1.89
C THR A 20 7.47 -6.14 -1.43
N ASN A 21 6.47 -5.81 -0.61
CA ASN A 21 5.48 -6.75 -0.12
C ASN A 21 4.65 -7.39 -1.25
N LEU A 22 4.25 -6.61 -2.26
CA LEU A 22 3.53 -7.11 -3.44
C LEU A 22 4.39 -8.08 -4.26
N ASP A 23 5.69 -7.82 -4.38
CA ASP A 23 6.64 -8.69 -5.07
C ASP A 23 6.86 -10.02 -4.34
N GLU A 24 6.94 -10.00 -3.01
CA GLU A 24 7.04 -11.21 -2.16
C GLU A 24 5.90 -12.19 -2.42
N ILE A 25 4.68 -11.66 -2.58
CA ILE A 25 3.48 -12.47 -2.72
C ILE A 25 3.18 -12.87 -4.18
N LYS A 26 3.88 -12.30 -5.18
CA LYS A 26 3.48 -12.43 -6.59
C LYS A 26 3.45 -13.86 -7.15
N LYS A 27 4.22 -14.76 -6.55
CA LYS A 27 4.36 -16.16 -7.00
C LYS A 27 3.38 -17.11 -6.32
N LEU A 28 2.61 -16.62 -5.36
CA LEU A 28 1.62 -17.42 -4.65
C LEU A 28 0.38 -17.64 -5.51
N ASP A 29 -0.32 -18.74 -5.26
CA ASP A 29 -1.60 -19.02 -5.90
C ASP A 29 -2.73 -18.46 -5.04
N PHE A 30 -3.54 -17.58 -5.64
CA PHE A 30 -4.58 -16.82 -4.97
C PHE A 30 -5.95 -17.22 -5.49
N LYS A 31 -6.92 -17.28 -4.58
CA LYS A 31 -8.35 -17.37 -4.91
C LYS A 31 -8.83 -16.05 -5.50
N GLU A 32 -9.96 -16.10 -6.20
CA GLU A 32 -10.53 -14.91 -6.86
C GLU A 32 -10.73 -13.71 -5.93
N LYS A 33 -11.18 -13.94 -4.69
CA LYS A 33 -11.36 -12.86 -3.70
C LYS A 33 -10.04 -12.28 -3.18
N GLU A 34 -8.98 -13.07 -3.14
CA GLU A 34 -7.64 -12.61 -2.76
C GLU A 34 -7.02 -11.81 -3.91
N LYS A 35 -7.23 -12.22 -5.17
CA LYS A 35 -6.86 -11.43 -6.35
C LYS A 35 -7.58 -10.07 -6.39
N GLU A 36 -8.86 -10.03 -6.03
CA GLU A 36 -9.63 -8.79 -5.90
C GLU A 36 -9.02 -7.86 -4.84
N ALA A 37 -8.61 -8.40 -3.68
CA ALA A 37 -7.92 -7.65 -2.65
C ALA A 37 -6.55 -7.11 -3.12
N ILE A 38 -5.78 -7.92 -3.86
CA ILE A 38 -4.50 -7.48 -4.46
C ILE A 38 -4.73 -6.37 -5.49
N SER A 39 -5.75 -6.50 -6.34
CA SER A 39 -6.10 -5.47 -7.32
C SER A 39 -6.44 -4.17 -6.60
N ARG A 40 -7.28 -4.23 -5.57
CA ARG A 40 -7.68 -3.04 -4.82
C ARG A 40 -6.50 -2.41 -4.07
N ALA A 41 -5.60 -3.21 -3.53
CA ALA A 41 -4.37 -2.67 -2.93
C ALA A 41 -3.54 -1.87 -3.95
N LYS A 42 -3.42 -2.35 -5.19
CA LYS A 42 -2.74 -1.61 -6.26
C LYS A 42 -3.46 -0.32 -6.62
N ASP A 43 -4.79 -0.34 -6.69
CA ASP A 43 -5.59 0.87 -6.94
C ASP A 43 -5.33 1.93 -5.86
N TYR A 44 -5.38 1.54 -4.58
CA TYR A 44 -5.10 2.46 -3.46
C TYR A 44 -3.64 2.94 -3.41
N ARG A 45 -2.68 2.16 -3.94
CA ARG A 45 -1.30 2.62 -4.11
C ARG A 45 -1.21 3.73 -5.15
N GLU A 46 -1.94 3.62 -6.26
CA GLU A 46 -1.99 4.68 -7.27
C GLU A 46 -2.75 5.91 -6.76
N ASP A 47 -3.84 5.72 -6.00
CA ASP A 47 -4.54 6.83 -5.32
C ASP A 47 -3.60 7.56 -4.34
N CYS A 48 -2.81 6.81 -3.55
CA CYS A 48 -1.81 7.39 -2.68
C CYS A 48 -0.86 8.33 -3.44
N LYS A 49 -0.32 7.89 -4.58
CA LYS A 49 0.56 8.72 -5.42
C LYS A 49 -0.16 9.94 -5.96
N TYR A 50 -1.40 9.77 -6.42
CA TYR A 50 -2.23 10.85 -6.93
C TYR A 50 -2.44 11.95 -5.88
N TYR A 51 -2.88 11.60 -4.68
CA TYR A 51 -3.11 12.57 -3.60
C TYR A 51 -1.80 13.19 -3.10
N LEU A 52 -0.70 12.44 -3.08
CA LEU A 52 0.61 12.98 -2.73
C LEU A 52 1.09 14.03 -3.73
N GLU A 53 0.87 13.81 -5.03
CA GLU A 53 1.20 14.79 -6.08
C GLU A 53 0.38 16.08 -5.92
N LYS A 54 -0.87 15.97 -5.44
CA LYS A 54 -1.73 17.13 -5.14
C LYS A 54 -1.42 17.83 -3.82
N GLY A 55 -0.49 17.29 -3.03
CA GLY A 55 -0.15 17.83 -1.70
C GLY A 55 -1.17 17.47 -0.61
N ASP A 56 -2.08 16.53 -0.88
CA ASP A 56 -3.02 16.00 0.12
C ASP A 56 -2.39 14.79 0.83
N GLU A 57 -1.53 15.10 1.80
CA GLU A 57 -0.75 14.10 2.54
C GLU A 57 -1.62 13.23 3.45
N ILE A 58 -2.74 13.76 3.95
CA ILE A 58 -3.66 13.00 4.83
C ILE A 58 -4.36 11.92 4.01
N THR A 59 -5.02 12.29 2.91
CA THR A 59 -5.71 11.33 2.05
C THR A 59 -4.71 10.34 1.44
N SER A 60 -3.51 10.82 1.05
CA SER A 60 -2.43 9.96 0.57
C SER A 60 -2.00 8.91 1.61
N PHE A 61 -1.81 9.33 2.87
CA PHE A 61 -1.45 8.44 3.96
C PHE A 61 -2.55 7.41 4.28
N GLU A 62 -3.82 7.81 4.22
CA GLU A 62 -4.96 6.89 4.37
C GLU A 62 -4.97 5.83 3.26
N CYS A 63 -4.74 6.24 2.01
CA CYS A 63 -4.69 5.32 0.87
C CYS A 63 -3.58 4.27 1.03
N ILE A 64 -2.35 4.69 1.37
CA ILE A 64 -1.24 3.73 1.52
C ILE A 64 -1.43 2.81 2.72
N SER A 65 -1.98 3.33 3.82
CA SER A 65 -2.29 2.52 5.01
C SER A 65 -3.35 1.45 4.72
N TYR A 66 -4.39 1.80 3.96
CA TYR A 66 -5.41 0.85 3.53
C TYR A 66 -4.83 -0.24 2.63
N SER A 67 -3.96 0.14 1.70
CA SER A 67 -3.29 -0.80 0.80
C SER A 67 -2.39 -1.79 1.57
N HIS A 68 -1.61 -1.32 2.54
CA HIS A 68 -0.83 -2.19 3.43
C HIS A 68 -1.72 -3.18 4.19
N GLY A 69 -2.83 -2.73 4.76
CA GLY A 69 -3.74 -3.62 5.49
C GLY A 69 -4.27 -4.78 4.63
N LEU A 70 -4.59 -4.53 3.35
CA LEU A 70 -5.02 -5.57 2.42
C LEU A 70 -3.89 -6.59 2.14
N ILE A 71 -2.68 -6.11 1.90
CA ILE A 71 -1.54 -6.97 1.56
C ILE A 71 -1.00 -7.72 2.78
N ASP A 72 -0.87 -7.07 3.93
CA ASP A 72 -0.40 -7.71 5.16
C ASP A 72 -1.35 -8.82 5.62
N THR A 73 -2.66 -8.66 5.42
CA THR A 73 -3.63 -9.75 5.67
C THR A 73 -3.30 -10.99 4.84
N LEU A 74 -2.97 -10.82 3.55
CA LEU A 74 -2.56 -11.94 2.70
C LEU A 74 -1.20 -12.51 3.14
N ARG A 75 -0.24 -11.65 3.48
CA ARG A 75 1.08 -12.09 3.96
C ARG A 75 0.97 -12.94 5.23
N ILE A 76 0.06 -12.60 6.15
CA ILE A 76 -0.26 -13.40 7.34
C ILE A 76 -0.90 -14.74 6.96
N ILE A 77 -1.93 -14.74 6.11
CA ILE A 77 -2.64 -15.97 5.71
C ILE A 77 -1.69 -16.98 5.03
N TYR A 78 -0.73 -16.48 4.25
CA TYR A 78 0.24 -17.30 3.54
C TYR A 78 1.55 -17.54 4.32
N ASN A 79 1.60 -17.18 5.61
CA ASN A 79 2.74 -17.37 6.52
C ASN A 79 4.07 -16.79 5.99
N ILE A 80 4.02 -15.61 5.38
CA ILE A 80 5.20 -14.87 4.93
C ILE A 80 5.83 -14.11 6.09
N ILE A 81 4.99 -13.60 7.01
CA ILE A 81 5.34 -12.89 8.24
C ILE A 81 4.63 -13.49 9.44
#